data_AF-A0A858X744-F1
#
_entry.id   AF-A0A858X744-F1
#
_cell.length_a   1.000
_cell.length_b   1.000
_cell.length_c   1.000
_cell.angle_alpha   90.00
_cell.angle_beta   90.00
_cell.angle_gamma   90.00
#
_symmetry.space_group_name_H-M   'P 1'
#
loop_
_entity.id
_entity.type
_entity.pdbx_description
1 polymer ?
#
loop_
_entity_poly.entity_id
_entity_poly.type
_entity_poly.pdbx_seq_one_letter_code
_entity_poly.pdbx_strand_id
1 'polypeptide(L)'
;MMMYSDSLLDDGPLAAAHDAALARRFRLWRAPDGRRQVYSVYPAQEAPDYPGAVALAVRDVRGRRVVMWSGPAGASARAAAAAAGAEEIHLRILPEAASGPLVPQ
;
A
#
# COMPACT_ATOMS: atom_id res chain seq x y z
N MET A 1 15.92 -7.41 12.46
CA MET A 1 14.66 -6.66 12.65
C MET A 1 14.63 -5.56 11.60
N MET A 2 13.98 -5.78 10.44
CA MET A 2 13.93 -4.76 9.39
C MET A 2 12.85 -3.73 9.72
N MET A 3 13.28 -2.52 10.08
CA MET A 3 12.42 -1.34 10.18
C MET A 3 12.21 -0.82 8.75
N TYR A 4 11.03 -1.02 8.16
CA TYR A 4 10.67 -0.47 6.84
C TYR A 4 10.02 0.92 6.95
N SER A 5 10.49 1.75 7.89
CA SER A 5 10.01 3.13 8.01
C SER A 5 11.10 4.07 7.53
N ASP A 6 11.06 4.36 6.23
CA ASP A 6 11.21 5.71 5.66
C ASP A 6 11.37 5.60 4.14
N SER A 7 10.69 6.48 3.40
CA SER A 7 10.91 6.84 1.98
C SER A 7 9.81 6.45 0.99
N LEU A 8 8.73 5.75 1.37
CA LEU A 8 7.60 5.62 0.45
C LEU A 8 6.88 6.97 0.33
N LEU A 9 6.91 7.55 -0.87
CA LEU A 9 6.20 8.78 -1.20
C LEU A 9 4.87 8.45 -1.86
N ASP A 10 3.81 9.08 -1.39
CA ASP A 10 2.51 9.04 -2.05
C ASP A 10 2.63 9.66 -3.45
N ASP A 11 2.32 8.86 -4.47
CA ASP A 11 2.45 9.22 -5.89
C ASP A 11 1.08 9.28 -6.58
N GLY A 12 0.03 9.47 -5.77
CA GLY A 12 -1.33 9.71 -6.20
C GLY A 12 -2.13 8.46 -6.59
N PRO A 13 -3.35 8.65 -7.12
CA PRO A 13 -4.16 7.57 -7.67
C PRO A 13 -3.55 7.01 -8.96
N LEU A 14 -4.03 5.84 -9.40
CA LEU A 14 -3.70 5.29 -10.73
C LEU A 14 -4.06 6.30 -11.84
N ALA A 15 -3.16 6.54 -12.79
CA ALA A 15 -3.40 7.49 -13.88
C ALA A 15 -4.60 7.12 -14.77
N ALA A 16 -4.89 5.82 -14.91
CA ALA A 16 -6.05 5.32 -15.64
C ALA A 16 -7.38 5.42 -14.86
N ALA A 17 -7.34 5.88 -13.61
CA ALA A 17 -8.54 6.04 -12.79
C ALA A 17 -9.27 7.34 -13.16
N HIS A 18 -9.88 7.39 -14.34
CA HIS A 18 -10.95 8.35 -14.62
C HIS A 18 -12.23 8.01 -13.83
N ASP A 19 -12.31 6.76 -13.36
CA ASP A 19 -13.35 6.25 -12.46
C ASP A 19 -12.95 6.45 -11.00
N ALA A 20 -13.82 7.14 -10.25
CA ALA A 20 -13.67 7.39 -8.82
C ALA A 20 -13.58 6.09 -7.99
N ALA A 21 -14.23 5.01 -8.40
CA ALA A 21 -14.14 3.72 -7.72
C ALA A 21 -12.72 3.12 -7.83
N LEU A 22 -12.11 3.19 -9.02
CA LEU A 22 -10.75 2.72 -9.23
C LEU A 22 -9.73 3.57 -8.44
N ALA A 23 -9.93 4.89 -8.43
CA ALA A 23 -9.10 5.84 -7.68
C ALA A 23 -9.17 5.63 -6.16
N ARG A 24 -10.30 5.14 -5.65
CA ARG A 24 -10.46 4.77 -4.24
C ARG A 24 -9.84 3.42 -3.90
N ARG A 25 -9.79 2.49 -4.87
CA ARG A 25 -9.37 1.12 -4.63
C ARG A 25 -7.87 0.89 -4.77
N PHE A 26 -7.17 1.80 -5.46
CA PHE A 26 -5.75 1.67 -5.74
C PHE A 26 -4.98 2.98 -5.58
N ARG A 27 -3.75 2.87 -5.10
CA ARG A 27 -2.82 4.00 -4.92
C ARG A 27 -1.43 3.64 -5.45
N LEU A 28 -0.73 4.63 -5.98
CA LEU A 28 0.68 4.50 -6.33
C LEU A 28 1.55 5.00 -5.19
N TRP A 29 2.54 4.20 -4.82
CA TRP A 29 3.62 4.59 -3.91
C TRP A 29 4.95 4.52 -4.65
N ARG A 30 5.79 5.53 -4.43
CA ARG A 30 7.12 5.62 -5.00
C ARG A 30 8.16 5.24 -3.96
N ALA A 31 8.97 4.23 -4.30
CA ALA A 31 10.10 3.83 -3.50
C ALA A 31 11.29 4.79 -3.65
N PRO A 32 12.25 4.81 -2.71
CA PRO A 32 13.45 5.64 -2.81
C PRO A 32 14.29 5.38 -4.06
N ASP A 33 14.18 4.20 -4.68
CA ASP A 33 14.79 3.89 -5.98
C ASP A 33 14.04 4.49 -7.18
N GLY A 34 13.00 5.29 -6.94
CA GLY A 34 12.19 5.96 -7.95
C GLY A 34 11.10 5.08 -8.57
N ARG A 35 11.07 3.77 -8.30
CA ARG A 35 10.06 2.88 -8.86
C ARG A 35 8.70 3.11 -8.21
N ARG A 36 7.67 3.15 -9.05
CA ARG A 36 6.27 3.29 -8.66
C ARG A 36 5.64 1.92 -8.56
N GLN A 37 4.87 1.69 -7.50
CA GLN A 37 4.24 0.41 -7.23
C GLN A 37 2.77 0.63 -6.90
N VAL A 38 1.92 -0.23 -7.43
CA VAL A 38 0.48 -0.21 -7.17
C VAL A 38 0.20 -0.93 -5.86
N TYR A 39 -0.63 -0.31 -5.04
CA TYR A 39 -1.17 -0.88 -3.83
C TYR A 39 -2.69 -0.85 -3.88
N SER A 40 -3.29 -1.92 -3.40
CA SER A 40 -4.71 -2.05 -3.11
C SER A 40 -5.04 -1.32 -1.81
N VAL A 41 -5.99 -0.38 -1.82
CA VAL A 41 -6.43 0.38 -0.66
C VAL A 41 -7.65 -0.30 -0.01
N TYR A 42 -7.63 -0.42 1.31
CA TYR A 42 -8.75 -0.91 2.13
C TYR A 42 -8.92 -0.02 3.37
N PRO A 43 -10.14 0.15 3.89
CA PRO A 43 -10.33 0.61 5.27
C PRO A 43 -9.53 -0.28 6.22
N ALA A 44 -8.89 0.31 7.25
CA ALA A 44 -7.97 -0.42 8.11
C ALA A 44 -8.60 -1.67 8.77
N GLN A 45 -9.89 -1.63 9.10
CA GLN A 45 -10.59 -2.75 9.74
C GLN A 45 -11.02 -3.85 8.76
N GLU A 46 -11.06 -3.54 7.47
CA GLU A 46 -11.55 -4.44 6.41
C GLU A 46 -10.41 -5.01 5.56
N ALA A 47 -9.17 -4.66 5.88
CA ALA A 47 -8.01 -5.11 5.13
C ALA A 47 -7.87 -6.64 5.20
N PRO A 48 -7.86 -7.33 4.04
CA PRO A 48 -7.77 -8.78 4.01
C PRO A 48 -6.39 -9.25 4.46
N ASP A 49 -6.35 -10.48 4.95
CA ASP A 49 -5.10 -11.17 5.28
C ASP A 49 -4.61 -11.94 4.06
N TYR A 50 -3.89 -11.27 3.17
CA TYR A 50 -3.26 -11.91 2.02
C TYR A 50 -1.87 -12.41 2.41
N PRO A 51 -1.65 -13.74 2.50
CA PRO A 51 -0.35 -14.29 2.85
C PRO A 51 0.73 -13.82 1.88
N GLY A 52 1.88 -13.40 2.41
CA GLY A 52 3.01 -12.92 1.61
C GLY A 52 2.84 -11.50 1.04
N ALA A 53 1.69 -10.84 1.25
CA ALA A 53 1.53 -9.44 0.90
C ALA A 53 2.23 -8.51 1.91
N VAL A 54 2.69 -7.38 1.40
CA VAL A 54 3.20 -6.27 2.21
C VAL A 54 2.06 -5.29 2.48
N ALA A 55 1.93 -4.88 3.73
CA ALA A 55 0.97 -3.88 4.18
C ALA A 55 1.68 -2.57 4.56
N LEU A 56 1.02 -1.46 4.26
CA LEU A 56 1.30 -0.13 4.80
C LEU A 56 0.08 0.31 5.60
N ALA A 57 0.25 0.70 6.86
CA ALA A 57 -0.78 1.42 7.59
C ALA A 57 -0.65 2.90 7.24
N VAL A 58 -1.72 3.50 6.73
CA VAL A 58 -1.70 4.83 6.14
C VAL A 58 -2.72 5.74 6.80
N ARG A 59 -2.28 6.96 7.07
CA ARG A 59 -3.11 8.04 7.61
C ARG A 59 -3.17 9.19 6.63
N ASP A 60 -4.34 9.82 6.51
CA ASP A 60 -4.44 11.13 5.86
C ASP A 60 -4.04 12.23 6.84
N VAL A 61 -3.06 13.04 6.43
CA VAL A 61 -2.58 14.20 7.18
C VAL A 61 -2.74 15.41 6.26
N ARG A 62 -3.84 16.13 6.42
CA ARG A 62 -4.17 17.36 5.65
C ARG A 62 -4.21 17.11 4.13
N GLY A 63 -4.84 16.02 3.71
CA GLY A 63 -4.96 15.62 2.30
C GLY A 63 -3.75 14.87 1.75
N ARG A 64 -2.72 14.64 2.57
CA ARG A 64 -1.53 13.86 2.20
C ARG A 64 -1.55 12.52 2.92
N ARG A 65 -1.42 11.43 2.17
CA ARG A 65 -1.27 10.09 2.75
C ARG A 65 0.15 9.89 3.27
N VAL A 66 0.27 9.44 4.51
CA VAL A 66 1.52 9.19 5.20
C VAL A 66 1.54 7.75 5.69
N VAL A 67 2.64 7.03 5.40
CA VAL A 67 2.88 5.69 5.93
C VAL A 67 3.28 5.81 7.40
N MET A 68 2.47 5.23 8.27
CA MET A 68 2.70 5.21 9.72
C MET A 68 3.41 3.93 10.15
N TRP A 69 3.24 2.85 9.38
CA TRP A 69 3.84 1.55 9.63
C TRP A 69 3.88 0.73 8.35
N SER A 70 4.81 -0.21 8.28
CA SER A 70 4.92 -1.16 7.17
C SER A 70 5.39 -2.53 7.67
N GLY A 71 4.91 -3.59 7.02
CA GLY A 71 5.24 -4.96 7.39
C GLY A 71 4.34 -5.99 6.70
N PRO A 72 4.24 -7.21 7.26
CA PRO A 72 3.36 -8.25 6.73
C PRO A 72 1.88 -7.84 6.79
N ALA A 73 1.08 -8.27 5.82
CA ALA A 73 -0.38 -8.14 5.88
C ALA A 73 -1.00 -8.97 7.02
N GLY A 74 -2.28 -8.73 7.30
CA GLY A 74 -3.06 -9.48 8.28
C GLY A 74 -3.21 -8.78 9.63
N ALA A 75 -3.32 -9.57 10.70
CA ALA A 75 -3.66 -9.08 12.04
C ALA A 75 -2.67 -8.05 12.60
N SER A 76 -1.37 -8.23 12.33
CA SER A 76 -0.32 -7.30 12.77
C SER A 76 -0.48 -5.92 12.12
N ALA A 77 -0.81 -5.87 10.83
CA ALA A 77 -1.06 -4.62 10.12
C ALA A 77 -2.28 -3.87 10.67
N ARG A 78 -3.37 -4.58 10.98
CA ARG A 78 -4.56 -3.99 11.60
C ARG A 78 -4.29 -3.46 13.01
N ALA A 79 -3.53 -4.21 13.82
CA ALA A 79 -3.11 -3.77 15.14
C ALA A 79 -2.21 -2.53 15.07
N ALA A 80 -1.24 -2.52 14.15
CA ALA A 80 -0.37 -1.36 13.92
C ALA A 80 -1.16 -0.14 13.43
N ALA A 81 -2.13 -0.35 12.53
CA ALA A 81 -3.00 0.72 12.06
C ALA A 81 -3.82 1.34 13.21
N ALA A 82 -4.42 0.50 14.06
CA ALA A 82 -5.15 0.96 15.23
C ALA A 82 -4.24 1.74 16.20
N ALA A 83 -3.05 1.23 16.50
CA ALA A 83 -2.09 1.88 17.41
C ALA A 83 -1.58 3.23 16.88
N ALA A 84 -1.43 3.37 15.56
CA ALA A 84 -0.93 4.59 14.93
C ALA A 84 -2.03 5.58 14.50
N GLY A 85 -3.30 5.24 14.70
CA GLY A 85 -4.44 6.02 14.19
C GLY A 85 -4.47 6.11 12.66
N ALA A 86 -4.02 5.04 11.98
CA ALA A 86 -4.12 4.92 10.53
C ALA A 86 -5.53 4.47 10.13
N GLU A 87 -6.04 5.05 9.06
CA GLU A 87 -7.41 4.88 8.58
C GLU A 87 -7.49 3.88 7.43
N GLU A 88 -6.40 3.74 6.68
CA GLU A 88 -6.29 2.87 5.51
C GLU A 88 -5.17 1.84 5.72
N ILE A 89 -5.33 0.66 5.12
CA ILE A 89 -4.24 -0.28 4.89
C ILE A 89 -4.06 -0.46 3.39
N HIS A 90 -2.84 -0.24 2.93
CA HIS A 90 -2.45 -0.41 1.54
C HIS A 90 -1.69 -1.72 1.37
N LEU A 91 -2.18 -2.61 0.52
CA LEU A 91 -1.61 -3.93 0.30
C LEU A 91 -0.94 -4.03 -1.07
N ARG A 92 0.27 -4.58 -1.10
CA ARG A 92 0.95 -5.00 -2.32
C ARG A 92 1.23 -6.49 -2.26
N ILE A 93 0.74 -7.20 -3.26
CA ILE A 93 1.05 -8.62 -3.45
C ILE A 93 2.43 -8.69 -4.11
N LEU A 94 3.32 -9.48 -3.52
CA LEU A 94 4.61 -9.77 -4.09
C LEU A 94 4.46 -10.95 -5.07
N PRO A 95 5.12 -10.91 -6.23
CA PRO A 95 5.16 -12.07 -7.09
C PRO A 95 5.99 -13.18 -6.41
N GLU A 96 5.55 -14.43 -6.57
CA GLU A 96 6.22 -15.61 -5.98
C GLU A 96 7.65 -15.80 -6.53
N ALA A 97 7.88 -15.39 -7.78
CA ALA A 97 9.18 -15.33 -8.44
C ALA A 97 9.37 -13.96 -9.10
N ALA A 98 10.61 -13.64 -9.51
CA ALA A 98 10.84 -12.48 -10.35
C ALA A 98 9.96 -12.57 -11.61
N SER A 99 9.00 -11.66 -11.76
CA SER A 99 8.22 -11.55 -12.98
C SER A 99 9.18 -11.12 -14.08
N GLY A 100 9.41 -12.01 -15.05
CA GLY A 100 10.08 -11.66 -16.31
C GLY A 100 9.27 -10.61 -17.07
N PRO A 101 9.78 -10.11 -18.21
CA PRO A 101 9.05 -9.14 -19.02
C PRO A 101 7.67 -9.71 -19.40
N LEU A 102 6.61 -9.05 -18.93
CA LEU A 102 5.26 -9.27 -19.40
C LEU A 102 5.15 -8.54 -20.74
N VAL A 103 5.14 -9.29 -21.83
CA VAL A 103 4.85 -8.75 -23.16
C VAL A 103 3.33 -8.70 -23.28
N PRO A 104 2.71 -7.53 -23.54
CA PRO A 104 1.28 -7.48 -23.86
C PRO A 104 1.04 -8.37 -25.08
N GLN A 105 0.07 -9.28 -24.99
CA GLN A 105 -0.44 -9.97 -26.18
C GLN A 105 -1.47 -9.10 -26.89
#